data_AF-A0A970AIV9-F1
#
_entry.id   AF-A0A970AIV9-F1
#
_cell.length_a   1.000
_cell.length_b   1.000
_cell.length_c   1.000
_cell.angle_alpha   90.00
_cell.angle_beta   90.00
_cell.angle_gamma   90.00
#
_symmetry.space_group_name_H-M   'P 1'
#
loop_
_entity.id
_entity.type
_entity.pdbx_description
1 polymer ?
#
loop_
_entity_poly.entity_id
_entity_poly.type
_entity_poly.pdbx_seq_one_letter_code
_entity_poly.pdbx_strand_id
1 'polypeptide(L)'
;MRRKIASRCRYLVVAGLSVTLALSLFQLSQVKREREAMARVISELTATRREYLELMEQLQEYERELRQLQERNKALEQMLFHRARTYRIVTERLYAGPAGSGLPSRWSGEGAREPVTAVTMPVKSRSGFTAEDFEKAWRHFKASQLEGTGAAFIKAEEDYGINALVLAAIVVHESNWGNSSLARTKNNLAGLGAYDGSPYRSAITFSQKAESIYFLAELLDRHYLTPGGKHYNGPHLAAIGKKYASDPRWAIKVAAKMKQLATVVVEQPAALLAFGE
;
A
#
# COMPACT_ATOMS: atom_id res chain seq x y z
N MET A 1 -20.16 -89.13 -65.87
CA MET A 1 -19.48 -87.83 -66.11
C MET A 1 -20.01 -86.68 -65.23
N ARG A 2 -21.33 -86.44 -65.16
CA ARG A 2 -21.95 -85.32 -64.39
C ARG A 2 -21.64 -85.27 -62.88
N ARG A 3 -21.56 -86.41 -62.16
CA ARG A 3 -21.27 -86.44 -60.71
C ARG A 3 -19.85 -86.00 -60.32
N LYS A 4 -18.83 -86.30 -61.15
CA LYS A 4 -17.43 -85.88 -60.90
C LYS A 4 -17.24 -84.36 -61.13
N ILE A 5 -17.97 -83.79 -62.09
CA ILE A 5 -17.98 -82.34 -62.37
C ILE A 5 -18.63 -81.57 -61.21
N ALA A 6 -19.78 -82.05 -60.70
CA ALA A 6 -20.45 -81.45 -59.55
C ALA A 6 -19.59 -81.48 -58.26
N SER A 7 -18.84 -82.55 -58.02
CA SER A 7 -17.89 -82.66 -56.89
C SER A 7 -16.72 -81.68 -57.02
N ARG A 8 -16.13 -81.54 -58.22
CA ARG A 8 -15.07 -80.55 -58.49
C ARG A 8 -15.56 -79.11 -58.37
N CYS A 9 -16.76 -78.79 -58.86
CA CYS A 9 -17.37 -77.47 -58.67
C CYS A 9 -17.63 -77.17 -57.19
N ARG A 10 -18.16 -78.13 -56.41
CA ARG A 10 -18.34 -77.97 -54.96
C ARG A 10 -17.01 -77.72 -54.25
N TYR A 11 -15.95 -78.44 -54.62
CA TYR A 11 -14.63 -78.25 -54.03
C TYR A 11 -14.04 -76.87 -54.34
N LEU A 12 -14.15 -76.40 -55.59
CA LEU A 12 -13.68 -75.07 -55.98
C LEU A 12 -14.46 -73.94 -55.27
N VAL A 13 -15.78 -74.10 -55.09
CA VAL A 13 -16.60 -73.14 -54.33
C VAL A 13 -16.20 -73.12 -52.85
N VAL A 14 -16.03 -74.29 -52.22
CA VAL A 14 -15.60 -74.39 -50.82
C VAL A 14 -14.19 -73.85 -50.63
N ALA A 15 -13.26 -74.12 -51.55
CA ALA A 15 -11.91 -73.58 -51.52
C ALA A 15 -11.86 -72.05 -51.74
N GLY A 16 -12.70 -71.51 -52.62
CA GLY A 16 -12.82 -70.05 -52.81
C GLY A 16 -13.41 -69.36 -51.57
N LEU A 17 -14.42 -69.96 -50.95
CA LEU A 17 -15.00 -69.47 -49.69
C LEU A 17 -14.01 -69.52 -48.53
N SER A 18 -13.18 -70.56 -48.44
CA SER A 18 -12.17 -70.64 -47.38
C SER A 18 -11.02 -69.63 -47.57
N VAL A 19 -10.58 -69.37 -48.81
CA VAL A 19 -9.57 -68.33 -49.10
C VAL A 19 -10.11 -66.93 -48.81
N THR A 20 -11.35 -66.63 -49.20
CA THR A 20 -11.98 -65.32 -48.91
C THR A 20 -12.20 -65.10 -47.42
N LEU A 21 -12.58 -66.14 -46.67
CA LEU A 21 -12.65 -66.10 -45.20
C LEU A 21 -11.28 -65.89 -44.56
N ALA A 22 -10.23 -66.55 -45.04
CA ALA A 22 -8.87 -66.36 -44.53
C ALA A 22 -8.36 -64.93 -44.78
N LEU A 23 -8.61 -64.37 -45.97
CA LEU A 23 -8.27 -62.99 -46.30
C LEU A 23 -9.06 -61.99 -45.45
N SER A 24 -10.36 -62.20 -45.23
CA SER A 24 -11.17 -61.30 -44.41
C SER A 24 -10.75 -61.33 -42.94
N LEU A 25 -10.43 -62.51 -42.39
CA LEU A 25 -9.87 -62.65 -41.04
C LEU A 25 -8.49 -61.98 -40.92
N PHE A 26 -7.65 -62.09 -41.95
CA PHE A 26 -6.36 -61.39 -41.99
C PHE A 26 -6.54 -59.87 -41.98
N GLN A 27 -7.43 -59.33 -42.82
CA GLN A 27 -7.77 -57.91 -42.84
C GLN A 27 -8.31 -57.44 -41.48
N LEU A 28 -9.20 -58.22 -40.87
CA LEU A 28 -9.73 -57.95 -39.53
C LEU A 28 -8.61 -57.90 -38.48
N SER A 29 -7.63 -58.80 -38.59
CA SER A 29 -6.47 -58.82 -37.68
C SER A 29 -5.58 -57.58 -37.87
N GLN A 30 -5.41 -57.08 -39.09
CA GLN A 30 -4.66 -55.85 -39.37
C GLN A 30 -5.37 -54.64 -38.76
N VAL A 31 -6.67 -54.50 -39.03
CA VAL A 31 -7.49 -53.40 -38.47
C VAL A 31 -7.49 -53.44 -36.94
N LYS A 32 -7.52 -54.63 -36.33
CA LYS A 32 -7.45 -54.76 -34.87
C LYS A 32 -6.10 -54.26 -34.33
N ARG A 33 -4.99 -54.65 -34.96
CA ARG A 33 -3.64 -54.18 -34.58
C ARG A 33 -3.51 -52.66 -34.74
N GLU A 34 -4.02 -52.09 -35.82
CA GLU A 34 -4.02 -50.63 -36.04
C GLU A 34 -4.86 -49.90 -34.99
N ARG A 35 -6.04 -50.41 -34.64
CA ARG A 35 -6.88 -49.85 -33.57
C ARG A 35 -6.17 -49.88 -32.22
N GLU A 36 -5.47 -50.97 -31.89
CA GLU A 36 -4.69 -51.09 -30.65
C GLU A 36 -3.48 -50.15 -30.62
N ALA A 37 -2.81 -49.92 -31.76
CA ALA A 37 -1.74 -48.93 -31.87
C ALA A 37 -2.29 -47.50 -31.73
N MET A 38 -3.39 -47.19 -32.40
CA MET A 38 -4.05 -45.89 -32.33
C MET A 38 -4.58 -45.59 -30.92
N ALA A 39 -5.13 -46.59 -30.21
CA ALA A 39 -5.58 -46.44 -28.83
C ALA A 39 -4.41 -46.08 -27.88
N ARG A 40 -3.22 -46.65 -28.10
CA ARG A 40 -2.01 -46.31 -27.33
C ARG A 40 -1.60 -44.85 -27.57
N VAL A 41 -1.52 -44.43 -28.82
CA VAL A 41 -1.18 -43.03 -29.17
C VAL A 41 -2.19 -42.05 -28.58
N ILE A 42 -3.49 -42.36 -28.63
CA ILE A 42 -4.51 -41.52 -28.01
C ILE A 42 -4.29 -41.43 -26.50
N SER A 43 -3.98 -42.54 -25.83
CA SER A 43 -3.75 -42.53 -24.38
C SER A 43 -2.56 -41.64 -24.00
N GLU A 44 -1.45 -41.74 -24.72
CA GLU A 44 -0.25 -40.89 -24.52
C GLU A 44 -0.59 -39.42 -24.77
N LEU A 45 -1.25 -39.10 -25.88
CA LEU A 45 -1.62 -37.74 -26.23
C LEU A 45 -2.60 -37.12 -25.21
N THR A 46 -3.50 -37.93 -24.64
CA THR A 46 -4.39 -37.46 -23.55
C THR A 46 -3.67 -37.26 -22.23
N ALA A 47 -2.57 -37.97 -21.96
CA ALA A 47 -1.73 -37.75 -20.78
C ALA A 47 -0.93 -36.45 -20.95
N THR A 48 -0.24 -36.29 -22.08
CA THR A 48 0.49 -35.04 -22.40
C THR A 48 -0.43 -33.82 -22.42
N ARG A 49 -1.66 -33.96 -22.94
CA ARG A 49 -2.65 -32.85 -22.89
C ARG A 49 -3.02 -32.48 -21.46
N ARG A 50 -3.14 -33.46 -20.54
CA ARG A 50 -3.43 -33.18 -19.13
C ARG A 50 -2.27 -32.43 -18.48
N GLU A 51 -1.04 -32.90 -18.68
CA GLU A 51 0.18 -32.23 -18.20
C GLU A 51 0.27 -30.80 -18.76
N TYR A 52 -0.05 -30.58 -20.04
CA TYR A 52 -0.07 -29.25 -20.63
C TYR A 52 -1.12 -28.34 -19.98
N LEU A 53 -2.31 -28.86 -19.67
CA LEU A 53 -3.35 -28.07 -18.99
C LEU A 53 -2.96 -27.70 -17.56
N GLU A 54 -2.34 -28.63 -16.82
CA GLU A 54 -1.80 -28.36 -15.48
C GLU A 54 -0.71 -27.28 -15.52
N LEU A 55 0.21 -27.37 -16.49
CA LEU A 55 1.24 -26.35 -16.69
C LEU A 55 0.65 -24.98 -17.03
N MET A 56 -0.41 -24.95 -17.86
CA MET A 56 -1.11 -23.71 -18.20
C MET A 56 -1.80 -23.09 -16.99
N GLU A 57 -2.36 -23.89 -16.07
CA GLU A 57 -2.94 -23.40 -14.82
C GLU A 57 -1.87 -22.79 -13.90
N GLN A 58 -0.74 -23.47 -13.74
CA GLN A 58 0.41 -22.94 -12.99
C GLN A 58 0.93 -21.62 -13.58
N LEU A 59 1.04 -21.53 -14.91
CA LEU A 59 1.48 -20.30 -15.57
C LEU A 59 0.53 -19.13 -15.26
N GLN A 60 -0.79 -19.38 -15.26
CA GLN A 60 -1.77 -18.36 -14.90
C GLN A 60 -1.66 -17.92 -13.43
N GLU A 61 -1.36 -18.84 -12.52
CA GLU A 61 -1.11 -18.53 -11.11
C GLU A 61 0.12 -17.64 -10.95
N TYR A 62 1.25 -18.02 -11.57
CA TYR A 62 2.47 -17.22 -11.54
C TYR A 62 2.27 -15.81 -12.12
N GLU A 63 1.49 -15.67 -13.19
CA GLU A 63 1.17 -14.34 -13.72
C GLU A 63 0.35 -13.50 -12.74
N ARG A 64 -0.57 -14.10 -11.96
CA ARG A 64 -1.34 -13.37 -10.93
C ARG A 64 -0.42 -12.92 -9.79
N GLU A 65 0.45 -13.80 -9.32
CA GLU A 65 1.43 -13.48 -8.29
C GLU A 65 2.37 -12.36 -8.75
N LEU A 66 2.87 -12.43 -9.99
CA LEU A 66 3.75 -11.41 -10.55
C LEU A 66 3.05 -10.04 -10.60
N ARG A 67 1.79 -9.99 -11.05
CA ARG A 67 1.00 -8.75 -11.07
C ARG A 67 0.81 -8.20 -9.66
N GLN A 68 0.52 -9.05 -8.67
CA GLN A 68 0.38 -8.62 -7.28
C GLN A 68 1.68 -8.07 -6.70
N LEU A 69 2.82 -8.71 -7.01
CA LEU A 69 4.14 -8.25 -6.61
C LEU A 69 4.49 -6.90 -7.25
N GLN A 70 4.17 -6.71 -8.53
CA GLN A 70 4.38 -5.45 -9.23
C GLN A 70 3.58 -4.30 -8.59
N GLU A 71 2.29 -4.51 -8.30
CA GLU A 71 1.47 -3.51 -7.63
C GLU A 71 1.96 -3.21 -6.21
N ARG A 72 2.38 -4.24 -5.46
CA ARG A 72 2.96 -4.05 -4.13
C ARG A 72 4.27 -3.26 -4.19
N ASN A 73 5.14 -3.55 -5.14
CA ASN A 73 6.39 -2.82 -5.33
C ASN A 73 6.12 -1.35 -5.66
N LYS A 74 5.19 -1.06 -6.57
CA LYS A 74 4.79 0.31 -6.90
C LYS A 74 4.24 1.07 -5.68
N ALA A 75 3.43 0.41 -4.85
CA ALA A 75 2.92 1.02 -3.61
C ALA A 75 4.05 1.31 -2.61
N LEU A 76 5.04 0.42 -2.49
CA LEU A 76 6.22 0.62 -1.66
C LEU A 76 7.10 1.77 -2.18
N GLU A 77 7.30 1.86 -3.49
CA GLU A 77 8.04 2.96 -4.11
C GLU A 77 7.37 4.31 -3.84
N GLN A 78 6.04 4.39 -3.99
CA GLN A 78 5.28 5.60 -3.66
C GLN A 78 5.39 5.96 -2.17
N MET A 79 5.28 4.97 -1.27
CA MET A 79 5.46 5.17 0.17
C MET A 79 6.87 5.72 0.46
N LEU A 80 7.92 5.10 -0.09
CA LEU A 80 9.31 5.51 0.12
C LEU A 80 9.58 6.90 -0.44
N PHE A 81 9.00 7.25 -1.60
CA PHE A 81 9.09 8.59 -2.16
C PHE A 81 8.45 9.64 -1.22
N HIS A 82 7.25 9.38 -0.72
CA HIS A 82 6.58 10.27 0.24
C HIS A 82 7.35 10.37 1.56
N ARG A 83 7.91 9.26 2.04
CA ARG A 83 8.74 9.19 3.25
C ARG A 83 10.02 10.02 3.08
N ALA A 84 10.73 9.85 1.98
CA ALA A 84 11.96 10.59 1.66
C ALA A 84 11.69 12.09 1.54
N ARG A 85 10.65 12.47 0.80
CA ARG A 85 10.23 13.86 0.66
C ARG A 85 9.88 14.49 2.01
N THR A 86 9.05 13.82 2.82
CA THR A 86 8.67 14.31 4.14
C THR A 86 9.88 14.42 5.05
N TYR A 87 10.71 13.38 5.12
CA TYR A 87 11.93 13.36 5.92
C TYR A 87 12.87 14.51 5.55
N ARG A 88 13.12 14.71 4.25
CA ARG A 88 13.94 15.82 3.74
C ARG A 88 13.41 17.17 4.24
N ILE A 89 12.13 17.45 3.98
CA ILE A 89 11.49 18.72 4.35
C ILE A 89 11.55 19.00 5.87
N VAL A 90 11.36 17.98 6.71
CA VAL A 90 11.30 18.18 8.17
C VAL A 90 12.68 18.21 8.83
N THR A 91 13.70 17.66 8.19
CA THR A 91 15.06 17.61 8.74
C THR A 91 15.95 18.74 8.23
N GLU A 92 15.75 19.17 6.98
CA GLU A 92 16.37 20.36 6.39
C GLU A 92 15.96 21.63 7.16
N ARG A 93 16.86 22.63 7.16
CA ARG A 93 16.87 23.83 8.02
C ARG A 93 15.45 24.27 8.41
N LEU A 94 15.11 24.12 9.69
CA LEU A 94 13.83 24.56 10.29
C LEU A 94 13.57 26.08 10.15
N TYR A 95 14.58 26.83 9.67
CA TYR A 95 14.56 28.27 9.50
C TYR A 95 15.17 28.66 8.14
N ALA A 96 14.37 29.28 7.28
CA ALA A 96 14.87 30.26 6.32
C ALA A 96 15.18 31.56 7.09
N GLY A 97 16.34 31.61 7.75
CA GLY A 97 17.02 32.86 8.13
C GLY A 97 17.99 33.28 7.02
N PRO A 98 18.45 34.55 6.98
CA PRO A 98 19.00 35.17 5.77
C PRO A 98 20.18 34.38 5.20
N ALA A 99 20.20 34.30 3.87
CA ALA A 99 21.09 33.50 3.05
C ALA A 99 22.56 33.53 3.54
N GLY A 100 23.08 32.35 3.87
CA GLY A 100 24.48 32.17 4.24
C GLY A 100 24.79 30.71 4.54
N SER A 101 25.79 30.20 3.83
CA SER A 101 26.43 28.87 3.91
C SER A 101 25.61 27.63 3.52
N GLY A 102 25.75 27.24 2.24
CA GLY A 102 26.29 25.91 1.88
C GLY A 102 25.32 24.82 1.40
N LEU A 103 25.01 24.81 0.09
CA LEU A 103 24.91 23.66 -0.87
C LEU A 103 24.34 24.18 -2.22
N PRO A 104 24.71 23.59 -3.37
CA PRO A 104 24.82 24.31 -4.65
C PRO A 104 23.49 24.69 -5.32
N SER A 105 23.51 25.88 -5.92
CA SER A 105 22.44 26.51 -6.68
C SER A 105 22.10 25.75 -7.97
N ARG A 106 20.95 25.07 -7.99
CA ARG A 106 20.24 24.73 -9.24
C ARG A 106 18.84 25.35 -9.33
N TRP A 107 18.48 26.22 -8.38
CA TRP A 107 17.15 26.85 -8.26
C TRP A 107 17.22 28.38 -8.26
N SER A 108 18.10 28.97 -9.07
CA SER A 108 18.13 30.41 -9.34
C SER A 108 17.80 30.66 -10.82
N GLY A 109 16.53 30.41 -11.16
CA GLY A 109 15.86 30.93 -12.36
C GLY A 109 14.68 31.78 -11.91
N GLU A 110 14.40 32.86 -12.64
CA GLU A 110 13.31 33.80 -12.36
C GLU A 110 11.99 33.08 -12.06
N GLY A 111 11.41 33.36 -10.88
CA GLY A 111 10.20 32.70 -10.37
C GLY A 111 10.40 31.76 -9.18
N ALA A 112 11.56 31.82 -8.49
CA ALA A 112 11.90 30.97 -7.34
C ALA A 112 10.81 30.99 -6.25
N ARG A 113 9.97 29.94 -6.22
CA ARG A 113 9.11 29.62 -5.07
C ARG A 113 10.02 29.43 -3.85
N GLU A 114 9.64 30.03 -2.73
CA GLU A 114 10.34 29.82 -1.45
C GLU A 114 10.50 28.31 -1.19
N PRO A 115 11.66 27.88 -0.64
CA PRO A 115 11.88 26.48 -0.34
C PRO A 115 10.79 25.97 0.61
N VAL A 116 10.24 24.80 0.30
CA VAL A 116 9.23 24.16 1.15
C VAL A 116 9.89 23.72 2.45
N THR A 117 9.40 24.22 3.57
CA THR A 117 9.89 23.90 4.92
C THR A 117 8.87 23.07 5.69
N ALA A 118 9.26 22.56 6.85
CA ALA A 118 8.35 21.87 7.77
C ALA A 118 7.09 22.68 8.12
N VAL A 119 7.15 24.03 8.12
CA VAL A 119 5.99 24.89 8.46
C VAL A 119 5.17 25.34 7.24
N THR A 120 5.75 25.23 6.02
CA THR A 120 5.12 25.64 4.75
C THR A 120 4.73 24.47 3.84
N MET A 121 5.11 23.23 4.19
CA MET A 121 4.68 22.05 3.43
C MET A 121 3.16 21.87 3.46
N PRO A 122 2.55 21.39 2.35
CA PRO A 122 1.12 21.10 2.33
C PRO A 122 0.77 20.04 3.38
N VAL A 123 -0.10 20.39 4.34
CA VAL A 123 -0.58 19.45 5.35
C VAL A 123 -1.37 18.31 4.72
N LYS A 124 -1.95 18.51 3.53
CA LYS A 124 -2.64 17.47 2.77
C LYS A 124 -1.73 16.52 1.97
N SER A 125 -0.40 16.56 2.17
CA SER A 125 0.52 15.64 1.50
C SER A 125 0.66 14.32 2.26
N ARG A 126 0.87 13.20 1.55
CA ARG A 126 1.17 11.88 2.17
C ARG A 126 2.48 11.93 2.96
N SER A 127 2.49 11.33 4.16
CA SER A 127 3.68 11.28 5.01
C SER A 127 4.68 10.21 4.55
N GLY A 128 4.20 9.05 4.10
CA GLY A 128 5.02 7.86 3.86
C GLY A 128 5.49 7.15 5.12
N PHE A 129 4.93 7.50 6.28
CA PHE A 129 5.16 6.83 7.56
C PHE A 129 4.13 5.72 7.75
N THR A 130 4.48 4.72 8.55
CA THR A 130 3.62 3.58 8.88
C THR A 130 3.18 3.63 10.34
N ALA A 131 2.18 2.82 10.71
CA ALA A 131 1.75 2.69 12.10
C ALA A 131 2.91 2.28 13.01
N GLU A 132 3.75 1.33 12.56
CA GLU A 132 4.90 0.85 13.31
C GLU A 132 5.96 1.94 13.51
N ASP A 133 6.13 2.87 12.58
CA ASP A 133 7.01 4.02 12.78
C ASP A 133 6.56 4.85 13.99
N PHE A 134 5.27 5.12 14.11
CA PHE A 134 4.74 5.83 15.27
C PHE A 134 4.90 5.04 16.56
N GLU A 135 4.65 3.72 16.55
CA GLU A 135 4.86 2.87 17.73
C GLU A 135 6.34 2.83 18.16
N LYS A 136 7.28 2.78 17.20
CA LYS A 136 8.72 2.93 17.47
C LYS A 136 9.02 4.27 18.13
N ALA A 137 8.45 5.37 17.62
CA ALA A 137 8.64 6.69 18.21
C ALA A 137 8.08 6.79 19.63
N TRP A 138 6.89 6.22 19.91
CA TRP A 138 6.29 6.21 21.24
C TRP A 138 7.18 5.50 22.26
N ARG A 139 7.69 4.31 21.89
CA ARG A 139 8.64 3.57 22.74
C ARG A 139 9.93 4.35 22.96
N HIS A 140 10.49 4.95 21.91
CA HIS A 140 11.72 5.74 22.01
C HIS A 140 11.59 6.93 22.97
N PHE A 141 10.49 7.69 22.86
CA PHE A 141 10.23 8.88 23.69
C PHE A 141 9.53 8.56 25.01
N LYS A 142 9.31 7.28 25.34
CA LYS A 142 8.59 6.81 26.54
C LYS A 142 7.18 7.42 26.65
N ALA A 143 6.52 7.61 25.51
CA ALA A 143 5.18 8.19 25.42
C ALA A 143 4.11 7.08 25.57
N SER A 144 4.10 6.40 26.73
CA SER A 144 3.23 5.23 26.97
C SER A 144 1.74 5.49 26.78
N GLN A 145 1.31 6.75 26.95
CA GLN A 145 -0.07 7.16 26.71
C GLN A 145 -0.46 7.20 25.23
N LEU A 146 0.50 7.17 24.31
CA LEU A 146 0.26 7.16 22.86
C LEU A 146 0.48 5.78 22.23
N GLU A 147 0.99 4.80 22.99
CA GLU A 147 1.14 3.42 22.49
C GLU A 147 -0.20 2.84 22.02
N GLY A 148 -0.18 2.14 20.88
CA GLY A 148 -1.36 1.59 20.22
C GLY A 148 -2.16 2.59 19.38
N THR A 149 -1.73 3.85 19.28
CA THR A 149 -2.42 4.87 18.46
C THR A 149 -1.85 5.01 17.04
N GLY A 150 -0.75 4.34 16.70
CA GLY A 150 -0.07 4.44 15.40
C GLY A 150 -0.99 4.20 14.21
N ALA A 151 -1.86 3.18 14.29
CA ALA A 151 -2.83 2.88 13.24
C ALA A 151 -3.87 4.00 13.04
N ALA A 152 -4.21 4.74 14.10
CA ALA A 152 -5.17 5.85 14.01
C ALA A 152 -4.60 7.02 13.18
N PHE A 153 -3.30 7.29 13.24
CA PHE A 153 -2.69 8.33 12.41
C PHE A 153 -2.69 7.98 10.93
N ILE A 154 -2.42 6.70 10.59
CA ILE A 154 -2.46 6.23 9.20
C ILE A 154 -3.89 6.27 8.67
N LYS A 155 -4.84 5.75 9.45
CA LYS A 155 -6.26 5.80 9.08
C LYS A 155 -6.76 7.23 8.91
N ALA A 156 -6.32 8.17 9.75
CA ALA A 156 -6.66 9.58 9.60
C ALA A 156 -6.07 10.20 8.32
N GLU A 157 -4.86 9.81 7.92
CA GLU A 157 -4.26 10.23 6.65
C GLU A 157 -5.03 9.66 5.45
N GLU A 158 -5.49 8.42 5.53
CA GLU A 158 -6.31 7.77 4.51
C GLU A 158 -7.68 8.44 4.36
N ASP A 159 -8.39 8.62 5.48
CA ASP A 159 -9.79 9.07 5.49
C ASP A 159 -9.93 10.59 5.26
N TYR A 160 -9.02 11.40 5.82
CA TYR A 160 -9.12 12.87 5.79
C TYR A 160 -8.02 13.55 4.96
N GLY A 161 -7.06 12.78 4.44
CA GLY A 161 -5.96 13.30 3.65
C GLY A 161 -4.96 14.16 4.44
N ILE A 162 -4.94 14.09 5.78
CA ILE A 162 -4.03 14.86 6.62
C ILE A 162 -2.74 14.08 6.85
N ASN A 163 -1.58 14.68 6.52
CA ASN A 163 -0.27 14.08 6.71
C ASN A 163 -0.12 13.48 8.13
N ALA A 164 0.13 12.17 8.22
CA ALA A 164 0.13 11.45 9.49
C ALA A 164 1.20 11.98 10.46
N LEU A 165 2.39 12.36 9.94
CA LEU A 165 3.46 12.93 10.76
C LEU A 165 3.09 14.31 11.30
N VAL A 166 2.40 15.14 10.51
CA VAL A 166 1.87 16.44 10.98
C VAL A 166 0.86 16.20 12.10
N LEU A 167 -0.09 15.30 11.91
CA LEU A 167 -1.15 15.02 12.89
C LEU A 167 -0.57 14.49 14.21
N ALA A 168 0.37 13.54 14.12
CA ALA A 168 1.10 13.02 15.28
C ALA A 168 1.89 14.11 16.01
N ALA A 169 2.55 15.00 15.27
CA ALA A 169 3.29 16.12 15.84
C ALA A 169 2.40 17.12 16.58
N ILE A 170 1.21 17.44 16.04
CA ILE A 170 0.21 18.26 16.72
C ILE A 170 -0.22 17.57 18.01
N VAL A 171 -0.63 16.30 17.94
CA VAL A 171 -1.03 15.52 19.12
C VAL A 171 0.04 15.51 20.20
N VAL A 172 1.30 15.23 19.84
CA VAL A 172 2.43 15.24 20.78
C VAL A 172 2.61 16.61 21.42
N HIS A 173 2.47 17.68 20.63
CA HIS A 173 2.60 19.05 21.12
C HIS A 173 1.48 19.41 22.11
N GLU A 174 0.22 19.18 21.73
CA GLU A 174 -0.96 19.57 22.50
C GLU A 174 -1.15 18.72 23.77
N SER A 175 -0.82 17.43 23.70
CA SER A 175 -1.01 16.51 24.82
C SER A 175 0.22 16.34 25.69
N ASN A 176 1.34 17.00 25.41
CA ASN A 176 2.63 16.73 26.05
C ASN A 176 2.97 15.23 26.03
N TRP A 177 3.07 14.67 24.81
CA TRP A 177 3.32 13.22 24.60
C TRP A 177 2.25 12.32 25.26
N GLY A 178 0.98 12.75 25.26
CA GLY A 178 -0.15 12.03 25.86
C GLY A 178 -0.31 12.22 27.38
N ASN A 179 0.50 13.06 28.02
CA ASN A 179 0.50 13.28 29.47
C ASN A 179 -0.33 14.48 29.95
N SER A 180 -1.11 15.13 29.09
CA SER A 180 -2.02 16.18 29.55
C SER A 180 -3.16 15.56 30.37
N SER A 181 -3.76 16.36 31.26
CA SER A 181 -4.90 15.91 32.06
C SER A 181 -6.03 15.40 31.15
N LEU A 182 -6.36 16.16 30.10
CA LEU A 182 -7.39 15.81 29.12
C LEU A 182 -7.05 14.53 28.32
N ALA A 183 -5.78 14.34 27.95
CA ALA A 183 -5.35 13.12 27.26
C ALA A 183 -5.56 11.88 28.13
N ARG A 184 -5.27 11.97 29.43
CA ARG A 184 -5.40 10.83 30.36
C ARG A 184 -6.84 10.57 30.81
N THR A 185 -7.60 11.62 31.13
CA THR A 185 -8.93 11.45 31.76
C THR A 185 -10.08 11.51 30.77
N LYS A 186 -9.86 12.10 29.58
CA LYS A 186 -10.90 12.30 28.55
C LYS A 186 -10.56 11.69 27.20
N ASN A 187 -9.42 10.99 27.09
CA ASN A 187 -8.87 10.51 25.81
C ASN A 187 -8.72 11.63 24.76
N ASN A 188 -8.60 12.88 25.19
CA ASN A 188 -8.60 14.04 24.32
C ASN A 188 -7.16 14.52 24.11
N LEU A 189 -6.57 14.07 23.00
CA LEU A 189 -5.15 14.26 22.69
C LEU A 189 -4.80 15.65 22.12
N ALA A 190 -5.79 16.52 21.91
CA ALA A 190 -5.58 17.82 21.26
C ALA A 190 -6.30 18.99 21.94
N GLY A 191 -6.80 18.79 23.16
CA GLY A 191 -7.49 19.86 23.91
C GLY A 191 -8.83 20.29 23.29
N LEU A 192 -9.48 19.41 22.53
CA LEU A 192 -10.67 19.73 21.73
C LEU A 192 -11.86 20.13 22.60
N GLY A 193 -12.50 21.26 22.28
CA GLY A 193 -13.67 21.80 22.99
C GLY A 193 -13.36 22.50 24.32
N ALA A 194 -12.09 22.70 24.67
CA ALA A 194 -11.70 23.39 25.88
C ALA A 194 -11.80 24.93 25.73
N TYR A 195 -13.01 25.48 25.92
CA TYR A 195 -13.25 26.94 25.87
C TYR A 195 -12.87 27.66 27.17
N ASP A 196 -12.62 28.97 27.08
CA ASP A 196 -12.21 29.83 28.20
C ASP A 196 -13.20 29.81 29.38
N GLY A 197 -12.68 29.88 30.61
CA GLY A 197 -13.46 29.92 31.86
C GLY A 197 -13.70 28.55 32.52
N SER A 198 -13.76 27.44 31.76
CA SER A 198 -13.70 26.09 32.32
C SER A 198 -13.18 25.04 31.33
N PRO A 199 -11.89 25.09 30.95
CA PRO A 199 -11.32 24.25 29.89
C PRO A 199 -11.58 22.75 30.11
N TYR A 200 -11.49 22.27 31.36
CA TYR A 200 -11.73 20.86 31.67
C TYR A 200 -13.20 20.44 31.55
N ARG A 201 -14.16 21.29 31.96
CA ARG A 201 -15.60 20.92 31.91
C ARG A 201 -16.12 20.92 30.48
N SER A 202 -15.70 21.89 29.68
CA SER A 202 -16.14 22.05 28.29
C SER A 202 -15.45 21.11 27.30
N ALA A 203 -14.24 20.63 27.63
CA ALA A 203 -13.49 19.72 26.76
C ALA A 203 -14.29 18.45 26.44
N ILE A 204 -14.22 18.03 25.18
CA ILE A 204 -14.85 16.81 24.68
C ILE A 204 -14.21 15.60 25.38
N THR A 205 -15.04 14.64 25.79
CA THR A 205 -14.61 13.32 26.26
C THR A 205 -14.82 12.32 25.14
N PHE A 206 -13.77 11.57 24.81
CA PHE A 206 -13.80 10.51 23.81
C PHE A 206 -13.74 9.13 24.47
N SER A 207 -14.31 8.12 23.81
CA SER A 207 -14.28 6.74 24.31
C SER A 207 -12.86 6.17 24.21
N GLN A 208 -12.14 6.55 23.16
CA GLN A 208 -10.78 6.12 22.87
C GLN A 208 -9.95 7.26 22.28
N LYS A 209 -8.63 7.21 22.48
CA LYS A 209 -7.70 8.23 21.97
C LYS A 209 -7.76 8.38 20.44
N ALA A 210 -7.98 7.27 19.73
CA ALA A 210 -8.14 7.26 18.28
C ALA A 210 -9.29 8.17 17.79
N GLU A 211 -10.41 8.25 18.53
CA GLU A 211 -11.51 9.15 18.15
C GLU A 211 -11.10 10.62 18.20
N SER A 212 -10.28 11.01 19.18
CA SER A 212 -9.76 12.38 19.25
C SER A 212 -8.82 12.72 18.09
N ILE A 213 -8.08 11.72 17.58
CA ILE A 213 -7.20 11.86 16.40
C ILE A 213 -8.04 12.06 15.14
N TYR A 214 -9.09 11.25 14.94
CA TYR A 214 -10.01 11.38 13.81
C TYR A 214 -10.76 12.72 13.84
N PHE A 215 -11.25 13.12 15.02
CA PHE A 215 -11.91 14.40 15.18
C PHE A 215 -10.98 15.57 14.85
N LEU A 216 -9.72 15.53 15.31
CA LEU A 216 -8.74 16.55 14.96
C LEU A 216 -8.49 16.59 13.45
N ALA A 217 -8.35 15.44 12.79
CA ALA A 217 -8.13 15.36 11.35
C ALA A 217 -9.30 15.96 10.56
N GLU A 218 -10.54 15.62 10.93
CA GLU A 218 -11.77 16.16 10.35
C GLU A 218 -11.89 17.68 10.56
N LEU A 219 -11.59 18.15 11.78
CA LEU A 219 -11.57 19.58 12.12
C LEU A 219 -10.57 20.35 11.25
N LEU A 220 -9.35 19.84 11.10
CA LEU A 220 -8.32 20.46 10.26
C LEU A 220 -8.73 20.47 8.79
N ASP A 221 -9.22 19.35 8.27
CA ASP A 221 -9.69 19.24 6.89
C ASP A 221 -10.80 20.25 6.58
N ARG A 222 -11.89 20.21 7.34
CA ARG A 222 -13.09 21.02 7.07
C ARG A 222 -12.89 22.51 7.33
N HIS A 223 -12.26 22.85 8.44
CA HIS A 223 -12.26 24.23 8.91
C HIS A 223 -10.98 24.99 8.59
N TYR A 224 -9.83 24.31 8.45
CA TYR A 224 -8.53 24.97 8.30
C TYR A 224 -7.90 24.80 6.91
N LEU A 225 -8.14 23.68 6.24
CA LEU A 225 -7.42 23.31 5.02
C LEU A 225 -8.28 23.37 3.75
N THR A 226 -9.60 23.40 3.88
CA THR A 226 -10.53 23.57 2.76
C THR A 226 -10.79 25.05 2.49
N PRO A 227 -10.58 25.56 1.25
CA PRO A 227 -10.95 26.92 0.89
C PRO A 227 -12.41 27.24 1.23
N GLY A 228 -12.65 28.36 1.89
CA GLY A 228 -13.98 28.73 2.42
C GLY A 228 -14.30 28.12 3.80
N GLY A 229 -13.45 27.26 4.34
CA GLY A 229 -13.55 26.78 5.72
C GLY A 229 -13.42 27.93 6.73
N LYS A 230 -14.12 27.79 7.86
CA LYS A 230 -14.25 28.82 8.91
C LYS A 230 -12.94 29.48 9.34
N HIS A 231 -11.84 28.73 9.36
CA HIS A 231 -10.52 29.17 9.81
C HIS A 231 -9.46 29.08 8.69
N TYR A 232 -9.88 28.93 7.44
CA TYR A 232 -8.97 28.75 6.31
C TYR A 232 -8.05 29.95 6.13
N ASN A 233 -6.74 29.71 6.15
CA ASN A 233 -5.70 30.73 5.96
C ASN A 233 -4.57 30.26 5.02
N GLY A 234 -4.73 29.09 4.39
CA GLY A 234 -3.72 28.43 3.56
C GLY A 234 -3.52 26.95 3.92
N PRO A 235 -2.86 26.15 3.05
CA PRO A 235 -2.83 24.69 3.15
C PRO A 235 -1.68 24.13 4.03
N HIS A 236 -1.05 24.95 4.88
CA HIS A 236 0.19 24.60 5.60
C HIS A 236 0.11 24.94 7.11
N LEU A 237 1.03 24.39 7.91
CA LEU A 237 1.03 24.55 9.38
C LEU A 237 1.07 26.01 9.84
N ALA A 238 1.90 26.85 9.20
CA ALA A 238 1.95 28.27 9.54
C ALA A 238 0.61 29.00 9.32
N ALA A 239 -0.22 28.54 8.37
CA ALA A 239 -1.56 29.08 8.14
C ALA A 239 -2.56 28.59 9.20
N ILE A 240 -2.52 27.29 9.54
CA ILE A 240 -3.33 26.72 10.62
C ILE A 240 -3.09 27.47 11.93
N GLY A 241 -1.81 27.69 12.27
CA GLY A 241 -1.40 28.32 13.52
C GLY A 241 -2.00 29.71 13.75
N LYS A 242 -2.29 30.48 12.69
CA LYS A 242 -2.91 31.82 12.80
C LYS A 242 -4.27 31.82 13.49
N LYS A 243 -5.00 30.71 13.44
CA LYS A 243 -6.35 30.57 14.02
C LYS A 243 -6.44 29.46 15.06
N TYR A 244 -5.53 28.50 15.04
CA TYR A 244 -5.55 27.35 15.95
C TYR A 244 -4.99 27.66 17.34
N ALA A 245 -3.96 28.51 17.42
CA ALA A 245 -3.26 28.82 18.67
C ALA A 245 -3.00 30.31 18.83
N SER A 246 -3.00 30.78 20.09
CA SER A 246 -2.60 32.16 20.43
C SER A 246 -1.08 32.35 20.36
N ASP A 247 -0.30 31.28 20.51
CA ASP A 247 1.16 31.34 20.42
C ASP A 247 1.62 31.48 18.96
N PRO A 248 2.27 32.60 18.56
CA PRO A 248 2.76 32.77 17.19
C PRO A 248 3.85 31.76 16.80
N ARG A 249 4.48 31.07 17.77
CA ARG A 249 5.48 30.03 17.52
C ARG A 249 4.92 28.62 17.45
N TRP A 250 3.60 28.44 17.53
CA TRP A 250 2.95 27.12 17.53
C TRP A 250 3.40 26.24 16.36
N ALA A 251 3.35 26.76 15.13
CA ALA A 251 3.73 25.99 13.93
C ALA A 251 5.19 25.51 13.98
N ILE A 252 6.10 26.34 14.51
CA ILE A 252 7.52 26.01 14.66
C ILE A 252 7.70 24.92 15.72
N LYS A 253 6.95 24.96 16.82
CA LYS A 253 6.98 23.93 17.87
C LYS A 253 6.46 22.59 17.34
N VAL A 254 5.38 22.61 16.56
CA VAL A 254 4.86 21.41 15.88
C VAL A 254 5.89 20.87 14.88
N ALA A 255 6.49 21.72 14.05
CA ALA A 255 7.55 21.31 13.12
C ALA A 255 8.76 20.68 13.84
N ALA A 256 9.13 21.20 15.01
CA ALA A 256 10.17 20.58 15.84
C ALA A 256 9.76 19.17 16.32
N LYS A 257 8.48 18.94 16.65
CA LYS A 257 7.96 17.60 16.95
C LYS A 257 8.01 16.68 15.73
N MET A 258 7.67 17.17 14.54
CA MET A 258 7.81 16.39 13.29
C MET A 258 9.26 15.94 13.10
N LYS A 259 10.23 16.85 13.28
CA LYS A 259 11.66 16.51 13.19
C LYS A 259 12.09 15.47 14.23
N GLN A 260 11.64 15.61 15.48
CA GLN A 260 11.93 14.65 16.56
C GLN A 260 11.42 13.25 16.20
N LEU A 261 10.16 13.15 15.76
CA LEU A 261 9.55 11.88 15.36
C LEU A 261 10.25 11.28 14.13
N ALA A 262 10.49 12.08 13.09
CA ALA A 262 11.10 11.61 11.85
C ALA A 262 12.53 11.08 12.04
N THR A 263 13.33 11.76 12.86
CA THR A 263 14.75 11.40 13.06
C THR A 263 14.91 10.05 13.76
N VAL A 264 14.01 9.68 14.66
CA VAL A 264 14.17 8.45 15.45
C VAL A 264 13.68 7.19 14.73
N VAL A 265 12.80 7.34 13.74
CA VAL A 265 12.20 6.19 13.04
C VAL A 265 12.85 5.89 11.68
N VAL A 266 13.58 6.85 11.11
CA VAL A 266 14.32 6.64 9.86
C VAL A 266 15.72 6.14 10.18
N GLU A 267 15.88 4.82 10.07
CA GLU A 267 17.12 4.10 10.42
C GLU A 267 18.27 4.37 9.44
N GLN A 268 17.98 4.52 8.14
CA GLN A 268 18.98 4.77 7.09
C GLN A 268 18.66 6.04 6.29
N PRO A 269 18.89 7.25 6.85
CA PRO A 269 18.55 8.51 6.19
C PRO A 269 19.18 8.71 4.81
N ALA A 270 20.46 8.35 4.65
CA ALA A 270 21.18 8.51 3.39
C ALA A 270 20.58 7.65 2.27
N ALA A 271 20.28 6.37 2.57
CA ALA A 271 19.65 5.46 1.61
C ALA A 271 18.24 5.92 1.23
N LEU A 272 17.45 6.38 2.21
CA LEU A 272 16.12 6.92 1.96
C LEU A 272 16.16 8.17 1.08
N LEU A 273 17.11 9.09 1.32
CA LEU A 273 17.23 10.32 0.55
C LEU A 273 17.70 10.06 -0.88
N ALA A 274 18.62 9.11 -1.08
CA ALA A 274 19.09 8.68 -2.39
C ALA A 274 17.98 8.03 -3.25
N PHE A 275 16.99 7.38 -2.61
CA PHE A 275 15.82 6.84 -3.31
C PHE A 275 14.89 7.94 -3.85
N GLY A 276 14.82 9.09 -3.16
CA GLY A 276 13.95 10.21 -3.51
C GLY A 276 14.61 11.30 -4.37
N GLU A 277 15.78 11.03 -4.93
CA GLU A 277 16.48 11.87 -5.94
C GLU A 277 16.23 11.32 -7.35
#